data_AF-A0A8B8J8A0-F1
#
_entry.id   AF-A0A8B8J8A0-F1
#
_cell.length_a   1.000
_cell.length_b   1.000
_cell.length_c   1.000
_cell.angle_alpha   90.00
_cell.angle_beta   90.00
_cell.angle_gamma   90.00
#
_symmetry.space_group_name_H-M   'P 1'
#
loop_
_entity.id
_entity.type
_entity.pdbx_description
1 polymer ?
#
loop_
_entity_poly.entity_id
_entity_poly.type
_entity_poly.pdbx_seq_one_letter_code
_entity_poly.pdbx_strand_id
1 'polypeptide(L)'
;MDGDEEGVVGPMGDEAMFPNGGGDGQQQRGSKAVMGGEQMDVEAYASLYTGRTKVTRLLFIADRCGNEGMQLEALRLAYDEIKKGEDSQLYREAASKIAGRLGPQYTLDQAWADSIDRRAEQRKDKLENELSGYKTNLIKESIRMGYNDLGDFYYAHGQLGDAFKNYVRTRDYCTTSKHIIQMCLNVILVSIELGQFMHVSNYVSKAEQTPDTLDPVTVAKLRCAAGLAYLEAKKYKLAARKFLETGPELGNNYAEVIAPQDVATYGGLCALSSFDRTELKNKVIDNINFRNFLELVPEVRELIHDFYASTRVGGRDAGHPLCHLSLEGLPIVGYLAEGAGERTRSFDHRQPDSSPDRLAQQNSLCKAC
;
A
#
# COMPACT_ATOMS: atom_id res chain seq x y z
N MET A 1 73.05 24.90 -28.93
CA MET A 1 71.64 25.29 -28.68
C MET A 1 71.18 24.42 -27.51
N ASP A 2 71.83 24.48 -26.36
CA ASP A 2 71.99 25.64 -25.45
C ASP A 2 70.66 26.28 -25.10
N GLY A 3 70.30 26.06 -23.84
CA GLY A 3 69.65 27.04 -22.97
C GLY A 3 68.25 26.66 -22.49
N ASP A 4 67.90 26.69 -21.20
CA ASP A 4 68.64 27.09 -20.00
C ASP A 4 67.80 26.72 -18.75
N GLU A 5 68.52 26.41 -17.66
CA GLU A 5 68.31 26.84 -16.24
C GLU A 5 66.96 26.60 -15.53
N GLU A 6 66.83 26.36 -14.21
CA GLU A 6 67.64 26.13 -12.99
C GLU A 6 66.55 25.83 -11.90
N GLY A 7 66.72 25.27 -10.70
CA GLY A 7 67.84 24.86 -9.85
C GLY A 7 67.23 24.11 -8.63
N VAL A 8 67.90 23.08 -8.08
CA VAL A 8 68.64 23.06 -6.79
C VAL A 8 67.76 23.45 -5.59
N VAL A 9 67.53 22.61 -4.56
CA VAL A 9 68.46 22.27 -3.46
C VAL A 9 68.11 20.91 -2.83
N GLY A 10 69.13 20.10 -2.50
CA GLY A 10 69.02 18.88 -1.70
C GLY A 10 69.14 19.11 -0.18
N PRO A 11 69.80 18.23 0.57
CA PRO A 11 69.12 17.25 1.43
C PRO A 11 69.60 17.27 2.89
N MET A 12 68.76 16.87 3.85
CA MET A 12 69.16 16.37 5.18
C MET A 12 68.03 15.44 5.65
N GLY A 13 68.21 14.17 6.00
CA GLY A 13 69.38 13.54 6.60
C GLY A 13 69.03 13.20 8.04
N ASP A 14 68.94 11.89 8.33
CA ASP A 14 69.01 11.24 9.65
C ASP A 14 67.84 11.46 10.63
N GLU A 15 67.38 10.48 11.41
CA GLU A 15 67.87 9.14 11.71
C GLU A 15 66.71 8.36 12.38
N ALA A 16 66.75 7.03 12.24
CA ALA A 16 66.41 5.98 13.22
C ALA A 16 65.20 6.18 14.17
N MET A 17 64.33 5.20 14.42
CA MET A 17 64.63 3.83 14.82
C MET A 17 63.28 3.13 15.05
N PHE A 18 63.09 1.91 14.53
CA PHE A 18 62.09 0.98 15.07
C PHE A 18 62.57 0.53 16.46
N PRO A 19 61.66 0.22 17.42
CA PRO A 19 61.27 -1.19 17.53
C PRO A 19 59.81 -1.44 17.94
N ASN A 20 59.31 -2.61 17.52
CA ASN A 20 58.13 -3.29 18.02
C ASN A 20 58.20 -3.56 19.53
N GLY A 21 57.06 -3.44 20.22
CA GLY A 21 56.84 -3.97 21.57
C GLY A 21 55.44 -3.62 22.07
N GLY A 22 54.57 -4.63 22.23
CA GLY A 22 53.13 -4.48 22.40
C GLY A 22 52.63 -4.01 23.77
N GLY A 23 51.30 -3.79 23.82
CA GLY A 23 50.54 -3.54 25.03
C GLY A 23 49.05 -3.33 24.71
N ASP A 24 48.20 -4.14 25.34
CA ASP A 24 46.75 -4.18 25.21
C ASP A 24 46.05 -2.82 25.38
N GLY A 25 45.04 -2.60 24.53
CA GLY A 25 44.12 -1.47 24.65
C GLY A 25 42.87 -1.69 23.82
N GLN A 26 41.82 -2.20 24.46
CA GLN A 26 40.47 -2.19 23.94
C GLN A 26 40.09 -0.79 23.43
N GLN A 27 39.77 -0.68 22.14
CA GLN A 27 38.80 0.32 21.71
C GLN A 27 38.03 -0.22 20.51
N GLN A 28 36.83 -0.71 20.83
CA GLN A 28 35.70 -0.83 19.93
C GLN A 28 35.69 0.39 18.99
N ARG A 29 35.96 0.16 17.70
CA ARG A 29 35.42 1.03 16.67
C ARG A 29 33.91 0.84 16.71
N GLY A 30 33.27 1.62 17.57
CA GLY A 30 31.85 1.88 17.45
C GLY A 30 31.63 2.42 16.04
N SER A 31 31.02 1.59 15.20
CA SER A 31 30.29 2.08 14.04
C SER A 31 29.35 3.15 14.58
N LYS A 32 29.72 4.42 14.39
CA LYS A 32 28.80 5.53 14.56
C LYS A 32 27.57 5.15 13.76
N ALA A 33 26.47 4.93 14.46
CA ALA A 33 25.16 4.78 13.88
C ALA A 33 24.92 6.00 12.99
N VAL A 34 25.10 5.80 11.68
CA VAL A 34 24.57 6.71 10.68
C VAL A 34 23.08 6.37 10.63
N MET A 35 22.33 6.95 11.57
CA MET A 35 20.88 7.13 11.42
C MET A 35 20.66 8.22 10.36
N GLY A 36 21.07 7.94 9.12
CA GLY A 36 20.53 8.59 7.95
C GLY A 36 19.40 7.68 7.48
N GLY A 37 18.15 8.13 7.57
CA GLY A 37 17.04 7.38 6.99
C GLY A 37 17.38 7.12 5.53
N GLU A 38 17.48 5.85 5.13
CA GLU A 38 17.59 5.49 3.73
C GLU A 38 16.41 6.14 3.01
N GLN A 39 16.73 7.08 2.11
CA GLN A 39 15.73 7.76 1.33
C GLN A 39 15.11 6.71 0.40
N MET A 40 13.84 6.39 0.63
CA MET A 40 13.10 5.38 -0.12
C MET A 40 13.25 5.58 -1.64
N ASP A 41 13.68 4.54 -2.35
CA ASP A 41 13.72 4.55 -3.81
C ASP A 41 12.30 4.41 -4.37
N VAL A 42 11.77 5.54 -4.87
CA VAL A 42 10.41 5.64 -5.40
C VAL A 42 10.23 4.80 -6.66
N GLU A 43 11.25 4.72 -7.52
CA GLU A 43 11.17 3.99 -8.78
C GLU A 43 11.15 2.48 -8.52
N ALA A 44 12.07 2.00 -7.67
CA ALA A 44 12.09 0.61 -7.25
C ALA A 44 10.76 0.21 -6.60
N TYR A 45 10.21 1.06 -5.71
CA TYR A 45 8.91 0.82 -5.10
C TYR A 45 7.76 0.78 -6.12
N ALA A 46 7.70 1.76 -7.02
CA ALA A 46 6.63 1.84 -8.02
C ALA A 46 6.66 0.68 -9.02
N SER A 47 7.83 0.09 -9.26
CA SER A 47 8.01 -1.07 -10.16
C SER A 47 7.32 -2.34 -9.65
N LEU A 48 7.01 -2.42 -8.35
CA LEU A 48 6.31 -3.55 -7.73
C LEU A 48 4.82 -3.60 -8.10
N TYR A 49 4.27 -2.49 -8.60
CA TYR A 49 2.84 -2.33 -8.84
C TYR A 49 2.55 -2.06 -10.30
N THR A 50 1.30 -2.33 -10.69
CA THR A 50 0.78 -2.03 -12.03
C THR A 50 -0.60 -1.40 -11.95
N GLY A 51 -1.06 -0.83 -13.07
CA GLY A 51 -2.41 -0.28 -13.18
C GLY A 51 -2.65 0.91 -12.26
N ARG A 52 -3.92 1.08 -11.83
CA ARG A 52 -4.37 2.24 -11.05
C ARG A 52 -3.70 2.30 -9.67
N THR A 53 -3.53 1.17 -8.99
CA THR A 53 -2.80 1.08 -7.70
C THR A 53 -1.43 1.74 -7.75
N LYS A 54 -0.64 1.54 -8.82
CA LYS A 54 0.67 2.18 -8.96
C LYS A 54 0.56 3.70 -8.92
N VAL A 55 -0.36 4.26 -9.70
CA VAL A 55 -0.60 5.71 -9.76
C VAL A 55 -1.12 6.22 -8.41
N THR A 56 -2.11 5.57 -7.81
CA THR A 56 -2.67 5.93 -6.51
C THR A 56 -1.58 5.97 -5.43
N ARG A 57 -0.70 4.98 -5.39
CA ARG A 57 0.43 4.93 -4.44
C ARG A 57 1.47 6.02 -4.70
N LEU A 58 1.79 6.33 -5.96
CA LEU A 58 2.71 7.41 -6.30
C LEU A 58 2.16 8.78 -5.90
N LEU A 59 0.88 9.04 -6.18
CA LEU A 59 0.20 10.26 -5.74
C LEU A 59 0.18 10.37 -4.21
N PHE A 60 -0.03 9.24 -3.53
CA PHE A 60 0.04 9.18 -2.07
C PHE A 60 1.44 9.55 -1.55
N ILE A 61 2.51 8.98 -2.11
CA ILE A 61 3.89 9.33 -1.76
C ILE A 61 4.14 10.83 -1.98
N ALA A 62 3.71 11.36 -3.12
CA ALA A 62 3.85 12.77 -3.45
C ALA A 62 3.19 13.70 -2.43
N ASP A 63 2.06 13.29 -1.84
CA ASP A 63 1.33 14.09 -0.85
C ASP A 63 1.93 14.00 0.56
N ARG A 64 2.70 12.95 0.88
CA ARG A 64 3.13 12.63 2.25
C ARG A 64 4.62 12.61 2.54
N CYS A 65 5.48 12.47 1.53
CA CYS A 65 6.91 12.23 1.73
C CYS A 65 7.67 13.34 2.45
N GLY A 66 7.12 14.57 2.56
CA GLY A 66 7.78 15.71 3.22
C GLY A 66 9.10 16.18 2.59
N ASN A 67 9.54 15.52 1.51
CA ASN A 67 10.78 15.77 0.78
C ASN A 67 10.44 16.18 -0.66
N GLU A 68 10.84 17.38 -1.06
CA GLU A 68 10.48 17.93 -2.36
C GLU A 68 11.02 17.12 -3.54
N GLY A 69 12.24 16.59 -3.44
CA GLY A 69 12.83 15.75 -4.48
C GLY A 69 12.04 14.45 -4.67
N MET A 70 11.68 13.79 -3.58
CA MET A 70 10.85 12.57 -3.61
C MET A 70 9.45 12.86 -4.14
N GLN A 71 8.85 13.99 -3.74
CA GLN A 71 7.55 14.42 -4.23
C GLN A 71 7.55 14.60 -5.75
N LEU A 72 8.53 15.34 -6.27
CA LEU A 72 8.62 15.63 -7.69
C LEU A 72 8.89 14.35 -8.50
N GLU A 73 9.71 13.44 -8.00
CA GLU A 73 9.96 12.15 -8.64
C GLU A 73 8.71 11.27 -8.66
N ALA A 74 7.95 11.21 -7.55
CA ALA A 74 6.70 10.47 -7.50
C ALA A 74 5.64 11.04 -8.46
N LEU A 75 5.53 12.37 -8.55
CA LEU A 75 4.62 13.02 -9.51
C LEU A 75 5.05 12.78 -10.96
N ARG A 76 6.36 12.79 -11.24
CA ARG A 76 6.92 12.48 -12.56
C ARG A 76 6.51 11.08 -13.01
N LEU A 77 6.78 10.08 -12.17
CA LEU A 77 6.43 8.68 -12.43
C LEU A 77 4.91 8.48 -12.55
N ALA A 78 4.11 9.17 -11.73
CA ALA A 78 2.65 9.11 -11.82
C ALA A 78 2.15 9.65 -13.16
N TYR A 79 2.64 10.82 -13.57
CA TYR A 79 2.28 11.45 -14.85
C TYR A 79 2.64 10.56 -16.04
N ASP A 80 3.86 10.00 -16.04
CA ASP A 80 4.35 9.11 -17.09
C ASP A 80 3.52 7.81 -17.18
N GLU A 81 3.07 7.29 -16.03
CA GLU A 81 2.19 6.11 -16.00
C GLU A 81 0.77 6.43 -16.46
N ILE A 82 0.19 7.56 -16.03
CA ILE A 82 -1.16 7.98 -16.43
C ILE A 82 -1.24 8.19 -17.94
N LYS A 83 -0.20 8.77 -18.57
CA LYS A 83 -0.17 8.99 -20.02
C LYS A 83 -0.18 7.71 -20.86
N LYS A 84 0.09 6.54 -20.26
CA LYS A 84 -0.06 5.23 -20.91
C LYS A 84 -1.52 4.75 -20.93
N GLY A 85 -2.37 5.31 -20.07
CA GLY A 85 -3.79 4.98 -19.94
C GLY A 85 -4.73 5.98 -20.64
N GLU A 86 -6.01 5.86 -20.31
CA GLU A 86 -7.09 6.67 -20.90
C GLU A 86 -7.85 7.51 -19.84
N ASP A 87 -7.31 7.62 -18.61
CA ASP A 87 -7.91 8.44 -17.53
C ASP A 87 -7.47 9.91 -17.65
N SER A 88 -8.26 10.67 -18.42
CA SER A 88 -8.02 12.11 -18.66
C SER A 88 -8.22 12.96 -17.40
N GLN A 89 -9.04 12.53 -16.46
CA GLN A 89 -9.28 13.26 -15.21
C GLN A 89 -8.05 13.18 -14.32
N LEU A 90 -7.54 11.97 -14.09
CA LEU A 90 -6.34 11.74 -13.29
C LEU A 90 -5.12 12.42 -13.91
N TYR A 91 -5.04 12.50 -15.23
CA TYR A 91 -4.02 13.25 -15.95
C TYR A 91 -4.06 14.75 -15.63
N ARG A 92 -5.25 15.37 -15.68
CA ARG A 92 -5.43 16.79 -15.32
C ARG A 92 -5.04 17.05 -13.87
N GLU A 93 -5.43 16.16 -12.97
CA GLU A 93 -5.07 16.24 -11.54
C GLU A 93 -3.55 16.15 -11.33
N ALA A 94 -2.88 15.18 -11.96
CA ALA A 94 -1.43 15.03 -11.86
C ALA A 94 -0.66 16.24 -12.43
N ALA A 95 -1.06 16.73 -13.61
CA ALA A 95 -0.46 17.92 -14.22
C ALA A 95 -0.65 19.18 -13.34
N SER A 96 -1.83 19.33 -12.74
CA SER A 96 -2.13 20.39 -11.78
C SER A 96 -1.23 20.31 -10.53
N LYS A 97 -1.04 19.12 -9.95
CA LYS A 97 -0.14 18.90 -8.80
C LYS A 97 1.33 19.19 -9.11
N ILE A 98 1.78 18.91 -10.34
CA ILE A 98 3.14 19.25 -10.78
C ILE A 98 3.34 20.77 -10.85
N ALA A 99 2.32 21.51 -11.28
CA ALA A 99 2.33 22.98 -11.35
C ALA A 99 3.54 23.56 -12.10
N GLY A 100 4.02 22.87 -13.15
CA GLY A 100 5.15 23.29 -13.97
C GLY A 100 6.54 23.08 -13.35
N ARG A 101 6.64 22.53 -12.12
CA ARG A 101 7.91 22.35 -11.40
C ARG A 101 8.88 21.37 -12.08
N LEU A 102 8.37 20.47 -12.93
CA LEU A 102 9.17 19.48 -13.67
C LEU A 102 9.52 19.92 -15.11
N GLY A 103 9.16 21.15 -15.50
CA GLY A 103 9.39 21.67 -16.84
C GLY A 103 8.21 21.51 -17.81
N PRO A 104 8.34 22.05 -19.04
CA PRO A 104 7.23 22.20 -20.00
C PRO A 104 6.65 20.85 -20.46
N GLN A 105 7.45 19.79 -20.48
CA GLN A 105 7.03 18.45 -20.91
C GLN A 105 6.03 17.77 -19.95
N TYR A 106 5.94 18.26 -18.70
CA TYR A 106 5.04 17.77 -17.66
C TYR A 106 3.85 18.72 -17.42
N THR A 107 3.58 19.61 -18.36
CA THR A 107 2.41 20.50 -18.31
C THR A 107 1.15 19.79 -18.85
N LEU A 108 -0.02 20.39 -18.60
CA LEU A 108 -1.28 19.88 -19.10
C LEU A 108 -1.38 20.08 -20.62
N ASP A 109 -1.30 18.99 -21.37
CA ASP A 109 -1.72 18.96 -22.78
C ASP A 109 -3.24 18.85 -22.87
N GLN A 110 -3.91 19.99 -23.00
CA GLN A 110 -5.37 20.06 -23.12
C GLN A 110 -5.88 19.37 -24.38
N ALA A 111 -5.16 19.47 -25.50
CA ALA A 111 -5.58 18.86 -26.75
C ALA A 111 -5.55 17.33 -26.66
N TRP A 112 -4.53 16.78 -25.99
CA TRP A 112 -4.49 15.35 -25.69
C TRP A 112 -5.66 14.92 -24.81
N ALA A 113 -5.93 15.63 -23.72
CA ALA A 113 -7.01 15.30 -22.80
C ALA A 113 -8.39 15.34 -23.50
N ASP A 114 -8.66 16.38 -24.30
CA ASP A 114 -9.90 16.51 -25.06
C ASP A 114 -10.04 15.43 -26.14
N SER A 115 -8.91 15.00 -26.75
CA SER A 115 -8.91 13.90 -27.73
C SER A 115 -9.21 12.55 -27.09
N ILE A 116 -8.78 12.32 -25.85
CA ILE A 116 -9.10 11.12 -25.08
C ILE A 116 -10.59 11.12 -24.76
N ASP A 117 -11.12 12.23 -24.22
CA ASP A 117 -12.54 12.35 -23.87
C ASP A 117 -13.46 12.13 -25.07
N ARG A 118 -13.12 12.73 -26.22
CA ARG A 118 -13.89 12.52 -27.46
C ARG A 118 -13.88 11.07 -27.93
N ARG A 119 -12.72 10.39 -27.86
CA ARG A 119 -12.61 8.96 -28.23
C ARG A 119 -13.35 8.07 -27.23
N ALA A 120 -13.32 8.41 -25.96
CA ALA A 120 -14.03 7.71 -24.90
C ALA A 120 -15.54 7.71 -25.16
N GLU A 121 -16.13 8.86 -25.48
CA GLU A 121 -17.59 8.93 -25.73
C GLU A 121 -18.01 8.09 -26.94
N GLN A 122 -17.25 8.16 -28.04
CA GLN A 122 -17.51 7.33 -29.23
C GLN A 122 -17.40 5.83 -28.93
N ARG A 123 -16.42 5.43 -28.12
CA ARG A 123 -16.22 4.03 -27.73
C ARG A 123 -17.34 3.56 -26.80
N LYS A 124 -17.78 4.42 -25.87
CA LYS A 124 -18.91 4.16 -24.98
C LYS A 124 -20.19 3.91 -25.78
N ASP A 125 -20.55 4.81 -26.69
CA ASP A 125 -21.73 4.66 -27.55
C ASP A 125 -21.70 3.36 -28.34
N LYS A 126 -20.51 2.99 -28.87
CA LYS A 126 -20.33 1.73 -29.58
C LYS A 126 -20.57 0.51 -28.68
N LEU A 127 -19.96 0.46 -27.49
CA LEU A 127 -20.12 -0.64 -26.55
C LEU A 127 -21.56 -0.77 -26.05
N GLU A 128 -22.26 0.34 -25.82
CA GLU A 128 -23.67 0.35 -25.41
C GLU A 128 -24.59 -0.18 -26.52
N ASN A 129 -24.32 0.21 -27.78
CA ASN A 129 -25.05 -0.31 -28.95
C ASN A 129 -24.82 -1.82 -29.15
N GLU A 130 -23.57 -2.29 -29.03
CA GLU A 130 -23.24 -3.71 -29.11
C GLU A 130 -23.94 -4.51 -28.01
N LEU A 131 -23.91 -4.04 -26.76
CA LEU A 131 -24.61 -4.67 -25.65
C LEU A 131 -26.13 -4.70 -25.85
N SER A 132 -26.72 -3.64 -26.40
CA SER A 132 -28.14 -3.60 -26.75
C SER A 132 -28.50 -4.67 -27.79
N GLY A 133 -27.64 -4.85 -28.80
CA GLY A 133 -27.73 -5.93 -29.78
C GLY A 133 -27.67 -7.32 -29.13
N TYR A 134 -26.71 -7.56 -28.24
CA TYR A 134 -26.58 -8.84 -27.52
C TYR A 134 -27.79 -9.15 -26.65
N LYS A 135 -28.37 -8.13 -25.99
CA LYS A 135 -29.60 -8.27 -25.20
C LYS A 135 -30.79 -8.63 -26.05
N THR A 136 -30.94 -8.00 -27.22
CA THR A 136 -32.01 -8.31 -28.18
C THR A 136 -31.91 -9.75 -28.67
N ASN A 137 -30.69 -10.22 -28.92
CA ASN A 137 -30.42 -11.59 -29.37
C ASN A 137 -30.45 -12.64 -28.25
N LEU A 138 -30.54 -12.21 -26.98
CA LEU A 138 -30.62 -13.07 -25.79
C LEU A 138 -29.45 -14.07 -25.63
N ILE A 139 -28.27 -13.72 -26.16
CA ILE A 139 -27.08 -14.57 -26.04
C ILE A 139 -26.37 -14.26 -24.70
N LYS A 140 -26.58 -15.11 -23.69
CA LYS A 140 -26.07 -14.88 -22.32
C LYS A 140 -24.58 -14.55 -22.27
N GLU A 141 -23.75 -15.31 -22.98
CA GLU A 141 -22.30 -15.11 -22.95
C GLU A 141 -21.90 -13.78 -23.59
N SER A 142 -22.52 -13.39 -24.71
CA SER A 142 -22.26 -12.08 -25.33
C SER A 142 -22.74 -10.92 -24.45
N ILE A 143 -23.86 -11.08 -23.74
CA ILE A 143 -24.32 -10.06 -22.77
C ILE A 143 -23.34 -9.96 -21.60
N ARG A 144 -22.86 -11.10 -21.09
CA ARG A 144 -21.85 -11.15 -20.02
C ARG A 144 -20.57 -10.43 -20.43
N MET A 145 -20.05 -10.74 -21.61
CA MET A 145 -18.85 -10.10 -22.17
C MET A 145 -19.08 -8.61 -22.40
N GLY A 146 -20.21 -8.21 -22.99
CA GLY A 146 -20.50 -6.78 -23.21
C GLY A 146 -20.59 -5.96 -21.91
N TYR A 147 -21.13 -6.54 -20.83
CA TYR A 147 -21.06 -5.90 -19.51
C TYR A 147 -19.65 -5.87 -18.92
N ASN A 148 -18.83 -6.91 -19.15
CA ASN A 148 -17.44 -6.90 -18.74
C ASN A 148 -16.65 -5.81 -19.47
N ASP A 149 -16.81 -5.72 -20.79
CA ASP A 149 -16.11 -4.73 -21.63
C ASP A 149 -16.51 -3.29 -21.27
N LEU A 150 -17.79 -3.05 -20.94
CA LEU A 150 -18.22 -1.77 -20.36
C LEU A 150 -17.59 -1.53 -18.99
N GLY A 151 -17.49 -2.56 -18.14
CA GLY A 151 -16.82 -2.48 -16.85
C GLY A 151 -15.35 -2.08 -16.98
N ASP A 152 -14.62 -2.75 -17.89
CA ASP A 152 -13.22 -2.48 -18.20
C ASP A 152 -13.05 -1.06 -18.77
N PHE A 153 -13.96 -0.64 -19.66
CA PHE A 153 -14.00 0.71 -20.21
C PHE A 153 -14.16 1.76 -19.10
N TYR A 154 -15.18 1.63 -18.24
CA TYR A 154 -15.42 2.60 -17.16
C TYR A 154 -14.27 2.59 -16.15
N TYR A 155 -13.65 1.44 -15.87
CA TYR A 155 -12.49 1.34 -14.99
C TYR A 155 -11.27 2.09 -15.56
N ALA A 156 -10.98 1.91 -16.87
CA ALA A 156 -9.88 2.57 -17.55
C ALA A 156 -10.01 4.11 -17.60
N HIS A 157 -11.24 4.63 -17.58
CA HIS A 157 -11.54 6.07 -17.61
C HIS A 157 -11.80 6.65 -16.21
N GLY A 158 -11.49 5.92 -15.14
CA GLY A 158 -11.62 6.40 -13.76
C GLY A 158 -13.05 6.44 -13.19
N GLN A 159 -14.05 5.98 -13.94
CA GLN A 159 -15.46 5.94 -13.53
C GLN A 159 -15.77 4.66 -12.73
N LEU A 160 -15.14 4.53 -11.56
CA LEU A 160 -15.19 3.32 -10.73
C LEU A 160 -16.61 2.90 -10.30
N GLY A 161 -17.50 3.87 -10.07
CA GLY A 161 -18.88 3.58 -9.68
C GLY A 161 -19.68 2.87 -10.78
N ASP A 162 -19.49 3.26 -12.04
CA ASP A 162 -20.17 2.64 -13.18
C ASP A 162 -19.48 1.34 -13.61
N ALA A 163 -18.15 1.25 -13.45
CA ALA A 163 -17.42 -0.01 -13.58
C ALA A 163 -17.99 -1.07 -12.61
N PHE A 164 -18.15 -0.73 -11.33
CA PHE A 164 -18.73 -1.61 -10.32
C PHE A 164 -20.13 -2.11 -10.72
N LYS A 165 -21.03 -1.20 -11.14
CA LYS A 165 -22.39 -1.56 -11.56
C LYS A 165 -22.38 -2.55 -12.74
N ASN A 166 -21.53 -2.32 -13.73
CA ASN A 166 -21.44 -3.18 -14.91
C ASN A 166 -20.87 -4.56 -14.57
N TYR A 167 -19.81 -4.64 -13.76
CA TYR A 167 -19.29 -5.94 -13.30
C TYR A 167 -20.33 -6.73 -12.50
N VAL A 168 -21.05 -6.09 -11.58
CA VAL A 168 -22.10 -6.76 -10.80
C VAL A 168 -23.26 -7.25 -11.69
N ARG A 169 -23.58 -6.53 -12.77
CA ARG A 169 -24.61 -6.94 -13.74
C ARG A 169 -24.25 -8.22 -14.50
N THR A 170 -22.97 -8.57 -14.62
CA THR A 170 -22.56 -9.83 -15.26
C THR A 170 -23.10 -11.07 -14.52
N ARG A 171 -23.39 -10.94 -13.21
CA ARG A 171 -23.88 -12.01 -12.33
C ARG A 171 -25.04 -12.81 -12.93
N ASP A 172 -26.01 -12.12 -13.51
CA ASP A 172 -27.25 -12.74 -13.99
C ASP A 172 -27.03 -13.56 -15.29
N TYR A 173 -25.85 -13.40 -15.90
CA TYR A 173 -25.44 -14.04 -17.14
C TYR A 173 -24.27 -15.03 -16.94
N CYS A 174 -23.81 -15.22 -15.71
CA CYS A 174 -22.82 -16.24 -15.38
C CYS A 174 -23.42 -17.65 -15.53
N THR A 175 -22.73 -18.53 -16.26
CA THR A 175 -23.15 -19.92 -16.53
C THR A 175 -22.18 -20.96 -15.98
N THR A 176 -20.97 -20.54 -15.60
CA THR A 176 -19.92 -21.41 -15.05
C THR A 176 -19.38 -20.81 -13.76
N SER A 177 -18.81 -21.65 -12.89
CA SER A 177 -18.09 -21.22 -11.68
C SER A 177 -16.96 -20.23 -12.01
N LYS A 178 -16.25 -20.45 -13.13
CA LYS A 178 -15.21 -19.52 -13.61
C LYS A 178 -15.75 -18.12 -13.88
N HIS A 179 -16.95 -18.01 -14.46
CA HIS A 179 -17.57 -16.70 -14.68
C HIS A 179 -17.89 -15.99 -13.35
N ILE A 180 -18.36 -16.74 -12.35
CA ILE A 180 -18.64 -16.20 -11.02
C ILE A 180 -17.35 -15.72 -10.34
N ILE A 181 -16.29 -16.51 -10.39
CA ILE A 181 -14.99 -16.18 -9.80
C ILE A 181 -14.40 -14.93 -10.47
N GLN A 182 -14.38 -14.87 -11.80
CA GLN A 182 -13.88 -13.69 -12.54
C GLN A 182 -14.66 -12.43 -12.17
N MET A 183 -16.00 -12.51 -12.14
CA MET A 183 -16.83 -11.39 -11.70
C MET A 183 -16.48 -10.97 -10.27
N CYS A 184 -16.33 -11.92 -9.34
CA CYS A 184 -15.95 -11.61 -7.96
C CYS A 184 -14.60 -10.89 -7.90
N LEU A 185 -13.59 -11.33 -8.66
CA LEU A 185 -12.27 -10.67 -8.70
C LEU A 185 -12.36 -9.24 -9.24
N ASN A 186 -13.09 -9.00 -10.34
CA ASN A 186 -13.29 -7.66 -10.89
C ASN A 186 -14.03 -6.74 -9.90
N VAL A 187 -15.07 -7.25 -9.23
CA VAL A 187 -15.81 -6.49 -8.22
C VAL A 187 -14.93 -6.19 -6.99
N ILE A 188 -14.10 -7.14 -6.55
CA ILE A 188 -13.13 -6.94 -5.47
C ILE A 188 -12.14 -5.83 -5.84
N LEU A 189 -11.54 -5.89 -7.04
CA LEU A 189 -10.60 -4.88 -7.52
C LEU A 189 -11.20 -3.47 -7.45
N VAL A 190 -12.37 -3.26 -8.06
CA VAL A 190 -13.04 -1.95 -8.05
C VAL A 190 -13.47 -1.54 -6.64
N SER A 191 -13.88 -2.49 -5.79
CA SER A 191 -14.29 -2.19 -4.41
C SER A 191 -13.11 -1.74 -3.54
N ILE A 192 -11.91 -2.26 -3.78
CA ILE A 192 -10.69 -1.82 -3.09
C ILE A 192 -10.38 -0.37 -3.50
N GLU A 193 -10.43 -0.06 -4.79
CA GLU A 193 -10.19 1.30 -5.32
C GLU A 193 -11.24 2.32 -4.85
N LEU A 194 -12.50 1.88 -4.64
CA LEU A 194 -13.57 2.71 -4.06
C LEU A 194 -13.49 2.83 -2.52
N GLY A 195 -12.59 2.09 -1.85
CA GLY A 195 -12.52 2.01 -0.39
C GLY A 195 -13.70 1.28 0.28
N GLN A 196 -14.48 0.50 -0.47
CA GLN A 196 -15.69 -0.19 0.00
C GLN A 196 -15.40 -1.63 0.45
N PHE A 197 -14.65 -1.79 1.54
CA PHE A 197 -14.15 -3.10 2.02
C PHE A 197 -15.24 -4.08 2.52
N MET A 198 -16.45 -3.59 2.79
CA MET A 198 -17.61 -4.46 3.04
C MET A 198 -17.98 -5.28 1.81
N HIS A 199 -17.94 -4.68 0.61
CA HIS A 199 -18.16 -5.41 -0.64
C HIS A 199 -17.05 -6.42 -0.87
N VAL A 200 -15.78 -6.05 -0.62
CA VAL A 200 -14.64 -6.97 -0.73
C VAL A 200 -14.88 -8.23 0.09
N SER A 201 -15.24 -8.10 1.37
CA SER A 201 -15.51 -9.24 2.26
C SER A 201 -16.64 -10.15 1.74
N ASN A 202 -17.72 -9.56 1.24
CA ASN A 202 -18.88 -10.29 0.72
C ASN A 202 -18.52 -11.07 -0.56
N TYR A 203 -17.79 -10.45 -1.48
CA TYR A 203 -17.41 -11.08 -2.76
C TYR A 203 -16.27 -12.09 -2.59
N VAL A 204 -15.37 -11.90 -1.63
CA VAL A 204 -14.40 -12.95 -1.25
C VAL A 204 -15.13 -14.18 -0.73
N SER A 205 -16.05 -14.00 0.22
CA SER A 205 -16.84 -15.11 0.77
C SER A 205 -17.65 -15.84 -0.31
N LYS A 206 -18.20 -15.09 -1.27
CA LYS A 206 -18.92 -15.64 -2.42
C LYS A 206 -18.01 -16.46 -3.34
N ALA A 207 -16.81 -15.97 -3.63
CA ALA A 207 -15.84 -16.68 -4.46
C ALA A 207 -15.37 -17.98 -3.79
N GLU A 208 -15.07 -17.94 -2.47
CA GLU A 208 -14.65 -19.11 -1.70
C GLU A 208 -15.73 -20.20 -1.57
N GLN A 209 -17.02 -19.82 -1.62
CA GLN A 209 -18.16 -20.75 -1.56
C GLN A 209 -18.54 -21.36 -2.92
N THR A 210 -17.87 -20.96 -4.00
CA THR A 210 -18.15 -21.52 -5.33
C THR A 210 -17.65 -22.98 -5.38
N PRO A 211 -18.45 -23.95 -5.84
CA PRO A 211 -18.19 -25.39 -5.65
C PRO A 211 -16.99 -25.97 -6.45
N ASP A 212 -16.34 -25.17 -7.29
CA ASP A 212 -15.18 -25.60 -8.08
C ASP A 212 -13.88 -25.40 -7.31
N THR A 213 -12.91 -26.30 -7.53
CA THR A 213 -11.54 -26.13 -7.02
C THR A 213 -10.92 -24.88 -7.60
N LEU A 214 -10.70 -23.88 -6.74
CA LEU A 214 -10.01 -22.64 -7.12
C LEU A 214 -8.55 -22.94 -7.42
N ASP A 215 -8.01 -22.27 -8.43
CA ASP A 215 -6.58 -22.32 -8.71
C ASP A 215 -5.80 -21.67 -7.55
N PRO A 216 -4.57 -22.14 -7.24
CA PRO A 216 -3.78 -21.62 -6.12
C PRO A 216 -3.55 -20.10 -6.17
N VAL A 217 -3.43 -19.53 -7.37
CA VAL A 217 -3.23 -18.08 -7.57
C VAL A 217 -4.48 -17.31 -7.15
N THR A 218 -5.67 -17.73 -7.59
CA THR A 218 -6.95 -17.14 -7.17
C THR A 218 -7.14 -17.26 -5.66
N VAL A 219 -6.81 -18.41 -5.06
CA VAL A 219 -6.86 -18.56 -3.60
C VAL A 219 -5.97 -17.52 -2.93
N ALA A 220 -4.73 -17.35 -3.39
CA ALA A 220 -3.82 -16.34 -2.86
C ALA A 220 -4.37 -14.91 -3.01
N LYS A 221 -4.92 -14.55 -4.19
CA LYS A 221 -5.59 -13.26 -4.42
C LYS A 221 -6.73 -12.99 -3.43
N LEU A 222 -7.60 -13.98 -3.22
CA LEU A 222 -8.74 -13.88 -2.29
C LEU A 222 -8.27 -13.76 -0.84
N ARG A 223 -7.23 -14.48 -0.43
CA ARG A 223 -6.63 -14.36 0.91
C ARG A 223 -6.05 -12.96 1.14
N CYS A 224 -5.32 -12.40 0.17
CA CYS A 224 -4.82 -11.03 0.26
C CYS A 224 -5.97 -10.01 0.35
N ALA A 225 -6.99 -10.14 -0.50
CA ALA A 225 -8.15 -9.24 -0.49
C ALA A 225 -8.91 -9.29 0.86
N ALA A 226 -9.09 -10.48 1.44
CA ALA A 226 -9.66 -10.63 2.78
C ALA A 226 -8.77 -10.00 3.86
N GLY A 227 -7.44 -10.19 3.75
CA GLY A 227 -6.47 -9.57 4.65
C GLY A 227 -6.58 -8.05 4.66
N LEU A 228 -6.64 -7.43 3.48
CA LEU A 228 -6.84 -5.99 3.31
C LEU A 228 -8.18 -5.53 3.91
N ALA A 229 -9.28 -6.25 3.65
CA ALA A 229 -10.58 -5.90 4.20
C ALA A 229 -10.62 -5.98 5.75
N TYR A 230 -9.93 -6.95 6.35
CA TYR A 230 -9.81 -7.03 7.81
C TYR A 230 -8.90 -5.96 8.40
N LEU A 231 -7.85 -5.57 7.68
CA LEU A 231 -6.94 -4.50 8.08
C LEU A 231 -7.69 -3.18 8.21
N GLU A 232 -8.50 -2.84 7.21
CA GLU A 232 -9.39 -1.68 7.19
C GLU A 232 -10.47 -1.73 8.28
N ALA A 233 -11.00 -2.92 8.56
CA ALA A 233 -11.91 -3.15 9.66
C ALA A 233 -11.24 -3.10 11.05
N LYS A 234 -9.93 -2.80 11.13
CA LYS A 234 -9.09 -2.80 12.35
C LYS A 234 -9.06 -4.15 13.08
N LYS A 235 -9.32 -5.24 12.36
CA LYS A 235 -9.30 -6.61 12.88
C LYS A 235 -7.94 -7.25 12.61
N TYR A 236 -6.89 -6.70 13.21
CA TYR A 236 -5.49 -7.08 12.94
C TYR A 236 -5.20 -8.58 13.10
N LYS A 237 -5.81 -9.23 14.09
CA LYS A 237 -5.64 -10.67 14.31
C LYS A 237 -6.16 -11.52 13.15
N LEU A 238 -7.27 -11.13 12.55
CA LEU A 238 -7.84 -11.82 11.38
C LEU A 238 -7.06 -11.47 10.11
N ALA A 239 -6.66 -10.21 9.96
CA ALA A 239 -5.82 -9.76 8.85
C ALA A 239 -4.49 -10.54 8.81
N ALA A 240 -3.79 -10.63 9.95
CA ALA A 240 -2.56 -11.40 10.08
C ALA A 240 -2.76 -12.85 9.62
N ARG A 241 -3.80 -13.53 10.10
CA ARG A 241 -4.09 -14.92 9.69
C ARG A 241 -4.26 -15.03 8.17
N LYS A 242 -4.99 -14.12 7.54
CA LYS A 242 -5.19 -14.15 6.08
C LYS A 242 -3.92 -13.89 5.29
N PHE A 243 -3.07 -12.97 5.71
CA PHE A 243 -1.77 -12.75 5.07
C PHE A 243 -0.81 -13.94 5.27
N LEU A 244 -0.77 -14.55 6.45
CA LEU A 244 0.05 -15.73 6.75
C LEU A 244 -0.41 -17.01 6.03
N GLU A 245 -1.71 -17.09 5.69
CA GLU A 245 -2.32 -18.16 4.88
C GLU A 245 -2.10 -17.97 3.38
N THR A 246 -1.54 -16.82 2.95
CA THR A 246 -1.27 -16.55 1.53
C THR A 246 -0.07 -17.38 1.08
N GLY A 247 -0.24 -18.13 -0.01
CA GLY A 247 0.81 -18.96 -0.58
C GLY A 247 1.78 -18.18 -1.49
N PRO A 248 3.01 -18.71 -1.72
CA PRO A 248 4.02 -18.06 -2.55
C PRO A 248 3.63 -17.95 -4.03
N GLU A 249 2.59 -18.67 -4.47
CA GLU A 249 2.04 -18.62 -5.82
C GLU A 249 1.49 -17.24 -6.20
N LEU A 250 1.27 -16.37 -5.21
CA LEU A 250 0.90 -14.98 -5.44
C LEU A 250 1.88 -14.30 -6.40
N GLY A 251 3.19 -14.41 -6.13
CA GLY A 251 4.25 -13.72 -6.90
C GLY A 251 3.84 -12.30 -7.30
N ASN A 252 3.97 -11.98 -8.60
CA ASN A 252 3.52 -10.71 -9.16
C ASN A 252 2.13 -10.80 -9.82
N ASN A 253 1.39 -11.90 -9.62
CA ASN A 253 0.09 -12.14 -10.27
C ASN A 253 -1.02 -11.20 -9.78
N TYR A 254 -0.77 -10.44 -8.71
CA TYR A 254 -1.72 -9.51 -8.11
C TYR A 254 -1.15 -8.10 -7.90
N ALA A 255 -0.14 -7.73 -8.69
CA ALA A 255 0.52 -6.41 -8.64
C ALA A 255 -0.42 -5.22 -8.90
N GLU A 256 -1.61 -5.47 -9.45
CA GLU A 256 -2.69 -4.49 -9.60
C GLU A 256 -3.35 -4.09 -8.26
N VAL A 257 -3.11 -4.84 -7.19
CA VAL A 257 -3.63 -4.59 -5.83
C VAL A 257 -2.51 -4.57 -4.77
N ILE A 258 -1.69 -5.62 -4.72
CA ILE A 258 -0.74 -5.84 -3.62
C ILE A 258 0.51 -6.58 -4.09
N ALA A 259 1.67 -6.18 -3.54
CA ALA A 259 2.94 -6.85 -3.80
C ALA A 259 3.26 -7.89 -2.70
N PRO A 260 4.10 -8.89 -2.96
CA PRO A 260 4.58 -9.81 -1.93
C PRO A 260 5.22 -9.13 -0.70
N GLN A 261 5.92 -8.01 -0.92
CA GLN A 261 6.53 -7.20 0.15
C GLN A 261 5.48 -6.58 1.08
N ASP A 262 4.33 -6.16 0.52
CA ASP A 262 3.20 -5.68 1.31
C ASP A 262 2.62 -6.80 2.19
N VAL A 263 2.49 -8.02 1.63
CA VAL A 263 1.98 -9.19 2.38
C VAL A 263 2.91 -9.52 3.57
N ALA A 264 4.23 -9.49 3.34
CA ALA A 264 5.22 -9.68 4.40
C ALA A 264 5.06 -8.63 5.51
N THR A 265 4.96 -7.36 5.11
CA THR A 265 4.91 -6.23 6.02
C THR A 265 3.59 -6.19 6.80
N TYR A 266 2.44 -6.26 6.13
CA TYR A 266 1.14 -6.24 6.80
C TYR A 266 0.92 -7.50 7.63
N GLY A 267 1.31 -8.67 7.13
CA GLY A 267 1.23 -9.92 7.87
C GLY A 267 2.10 -9.90 9.13
N GLY A 268 3.35 -9.46 9.01
CA GLY A 268 4.32 -9.38 10.10
C GLY A 268 3.91 -8.39 11.19
N LEU A 269 3.56 -7.17 10.82
CA LEU A 269 3.15 -6.12 11.77
C LEU A 269 1.79 -6.44 12.42
N CYS A 270 0.83 -6.99 11.68
CA CYS A 270 -0.44 -7.43 12.26
C CYS A 270 -0.25 -8.61 13.21
N ALA A 271 0.67 -9.54 12.92
CA ALA A 271 0.98 -10.64 13.81
C ALA A 271 1.64 -10.14 15.10
N LEU A 272 2.65 -9.26 15.00
CA LEU A 272 3.33 -8.68 16.16
C LEU A 272 2.39 -7.94 17.11
N SER A 273 1.41 -7.23 16.58
CA SER A 273 0.45 -6.46 17.37
C SER A 273 -0.66 -7.29 18.01
N SER A 274 -0.91 -8.53 17.57
CA SER A 274 -2.14 -9.25 17.93
C SER A 274 -1.98 -10.72 18.34
N PHE A 275 -0.84 -11.35 18.03
CA PHE A 275 -0.58 -12.75 18.37
C PHE A 275 0.12 -12.87 19.71
N ASP A 276 -0.21 -13.96 20.43
CA ASP A 276 0.60 -14.36 21.57
C ASP A 276 1.92 -15.02 21.11
N ARG A 277 2.83 -15.25 22.06
CA ARG A 277 4.16 -15.83 21.78
C ARG A 277 4.09 -17.20 21.09
N THR A 278 3.08 -18.00 21.42
CA THR A 278 2.91 -19.35 20.86
C THR A 278 2.39 -19.27 19.43
N GLU A 279 1.40 -18.41 19.18
CA GLU A 279 0.90 -18.12 17.84
C GLU A 279 2.00 -17.53 16.95
N LEU A 280 2.80 -16.58 17.46
CA LEU A 280 3.89 -15.97 16.71
C LEU A 280 4.95 -17.01 16.30
N LYS A 281 5.34 -17.90 17.22
CA LYS A 281 6.28 -18.98 16.90
C LYS A 281 5.69 -19.91 15.83
N ASN A 282 4.51 -20.47 16.10
CA ASN A 282 3.96 -21.54 15.27
C ASN A 282 3.48 -21.06 13.90
N LYS A 283 2.93 -19.83 13.80
CA LYS A 283 2.29 -19.32 12.58
C LYS A 283 3.15 -18.38 11.74
N VAL A 284 4.22 -17.83 12.32
CA VAL A 284 5.10 -16.86 11.65
C VAL A 284 6.52 -17.39 11.52
N ILE A 285 7.16 -17.74 12.65
CA ILE A 285 8.57 -18.16 12.65
C ILE A 285 8.74 -19.56 12.04
N ASP A 286 7.90 -20.50 12.45
CA ASP A 286 7.95 -21.90 11.99
C ASP A 286 7.20 -22.10 10.65
N ASN A 287 6.56 -21.05 10.12
CA ASN A 287 5.81 -21.10 8.86
C ASN A 287 6.73 -20.87 7.65
N ILE A 288 7.08 -21.98 6.98
CA ILE A 288 7.97 -21.99 5.81
C ILE A 288 7.42 -21.12 4.67
N ASN A 289 6.10 -21.13 4.44
CA ASN A 289 5.51 -20.34 3.35
C ASN A 289 5.66 -18.85 3.62
N PHE A 290 5.38 -18.40 4.85
CA PHE A 290 5.48 -16.99 5.20
C PHE A 290 6.93 -16.52 5.29
N ARG A 291 7.87 -17.40 5.62
CA ARG A 291 9.31 -17.09 5.60
C ARG A 291 9.76 -16.61 4.22
N ASN A 292 9.25 -17.19 3.12
CA ASN A 292 9.58 -16.74 1.76
C ASN A 292 9.20 -15.25 1.54
N PHE A 293 8.08 -14.80 2.13
CA PHE A 293 7.68 -13.40 2.07
C PHE A 293 8.57 -12.52 2.96
N LEU A 294 8.90 -12.97 4.18
CA LEU A 294 9.79 -12.26 5.10
C LEU A 294 11.23 -12.11 4.58
N GLU A 295 11.67 -12.99 3.69
CA GLU A 295 12.98 -12.86 3.03
C GLU A 295 13.02 -11.67 2.05
N LEU A 296 11.87 -11.19 1.59
CA LEU A 296 11.78 -10.00 0.73
C LEU A 296 11.88 -8.67 1.51
N VAL A 297 11.63 -8.70 2.82
CA VAL A 297 11.63 -7.52 3.71
C VAL A 297 12.40 -7.87 4.99
N PRO A 298 13.75 -7.88 4.94
CA PRO A 298 14.58 -8.34 6.04
C PRO A 298 14.38 -7.54 7.32
N GLU A 299 14.02 -6.24 7.23
CA GLU A 299 13.80 -5.38 8.38
C GLU A 299 12.62 -5.88 9.24
N VAL A 300 11.53 -6.30 8.59
CA VAL A 300 10.35 -6.85 9.28
C VAL A 300 10.68 -8.22 9.90
N ARG A 301 11.47 -9.03 9.20
CA ARG A 301 11.91 -10.34 9.72
C ARG A 301 12.75 -10.18 10.99
N GLU A 302 13.73 -9.29 10.98
CA GLU A 302 14.59 -9.01 12.13
C GLU A 302 13.78 -8.47 13.31
N LEU A 303 12.86 -7.53 13.04
CA LEU A 303 11.94 -7.01 14.06
C LEU A 303 11.13 -8.13 14.75
N ILE A 304 10.64 -9.12 14.00
CA ILE A 304 9.90 -10.26 14.55
C ILE A 304 10.79 -11.13 15.43
N HIS A 305 12.01 -11.42 14.98
CA HIS A 305 12.96 -12.23 15.75
C HIS A 305 13.40 -11.53 17.03
N ASP A 306 13.66 -10.23 16.97
CA ASP A 306 14.06 -9.43 18.13
C ASP A 306 12.94 -9.34 19.16
N PHE A 307 11.69 -9.12 18.72
CA PHE A 307 10.53 -9.14 19.60
C PHE A 307 10.35 -10.50 20.29
N TYR A 308 10.56 -11.60 19.54
CA TYR A 308 10.48 -12.95 20.10
C TYR A 308 11.63 -13.25 21.09
N ALA A 309 12.85 -12.77 20.81
CA ALA A 309 14.03 -13.02 21.63
C ALA A 309 14.07 -12.18 22.92
N SER A 310 13.69 -10.90 22.85
CA SER A 310 13.77 -9.92 23.95
C SER A 310 12.88 -10.24 25.15
N THR A 311 11.76 -10.91 24.94
CA THR A 311 10.82 -11.33 26.00
C THR A 311 11.30 -12.52 26.86
N ARG A 312 12.60 -12.90 26.79
CA ARG A 312 13.24 -13.83 27.74
C ARG A 312 13.68 -13.17 29.06
N VAL A 313 13.66 -11.84 29.16
CA VAL A 313 13.90 -11.12 30.42
C VAL A 313 12.56 -10.68 31.00
N GLY A 314 12.40 -10.86 32.31
CA GLY A 314 11.13 -10.93 33.04
C GLY A 314 10.13 -9.78 32.89
N GLY A 315 8.90 -10.08 33.27
CA GLY A 315 7.70 -9.33 32.91
C GLY A 315 7.48 -7.96 33.57
N ARG A 316 6.37 -7.38 33.10
CA ARG A 316 5.77 -6.08 33.37
C ARG A 316 6.42 -4.92 32.59
N ASP A 317 5.54 -4.19 31.91
CA ASP A 317 5.74 -2.92 31.22
C ASP A 317 6.45 -2.95 29.86
N ALA A 318 5.90 -3.74 28.92
CA ALA A 318 6.04 -3.42 27.50
C ALA A 318 4.99 -2.36 27.12
N GLY A 319 5.21 -1.11 27.54
CA GLY A 319 4.59 0.03 26.88
C GLY A 319 4.89 -0.07 25.38
N HIS A 320 3.83 -0.12 24.57
CA HIS A 320 3.83 -0.31 23.12
C HIS A 320 5.12 0.22 22.42
N PRO A 321 6.06 -0.66 22.00
CA PRO A 321 7.14 -0.26 21.10
C PRO A 321 6.61 0.10 19.70
N LEU A 322 5.34 -0.24 19.41
CA LEU A 322 4.66 0.01 18.15
C LEU A 322 4.36 1.50 17.88
N CYS A 323 4.52 2.39 18.87
CA CYS A 323 4.20 3.82 18.71
C CYS A 323 5.31 4.64 18.03
N HIS A 324 6.52 4.09 17.85
CA HIS A 324 7.68 4.85 17.34
C HIS A 324 8.24 4.39 15.99
N LEU A 325 7.69 3.34 15.37
CA LEU A 325 7.91 3.15 13.95
C LEU A 325 7.03 4.16 13.22
N SER A 326 7.62 5.30 12.87
CA SER A 326 7.13 6.21 11.84
C SER A 326 6.85 5.36 10.60
N LEU A 327 5.59 4.96 10.43
CA LEU A 327 5.05 4.31 9.23
C LEU A 327 4.87 5.32 8.09
N GLU A 328 5.64 6.41 8.11
CA GLU A 328 5.60 7.51 7.15
C GLU A 328 6.14 7.11 5.76
N GLY A 329 6.66 5.88 5.61
CA GLY A 329 7.22 5.37 4.35
C GLY A 329 6.41 4.31 3.61
N LEU A 330 5.22 3.89 4.08
CA LEU A 330 4.43 2.85 3.42
C LEU A 330 3.09 3.41 2.90
N PRO A 331 2.90 3.52 1.57
CA PRO A 331 1.72 4.13 0.93
C PRO A 331 0.35 3.59 1.34
N ILE A 332 0.27 2.34 1.80
CA ILE A 332 -0.99 1.77 2.32
C ILE A 332 -1.23 2.13 3.78
N VAL A 333 -0.20 2.33 4.60
CA VAL A 333 -0.42 2.72 6.00
C VAL A 333 -1.03 4.11 6.07
N GLY A 334 -0.71 4.96 5.11
CA GLY A 334 -1.29 6.28 5.01
C GLY A 334 -2.68 6.34 4.36
N TYR A 335 -3.03 5.44 3.43
CA TYR A 335 -4.44 5.24 3.02
C TYR A 335 -5.30 4.70 4.17
N LEU A 336 -4.73 3.79 4.99
CA LEU A 336 -5.33 3.29 6.23
C LEU A 336 -5.41 4.34 7.35
N ALA A 337 -4.45 5.27 7.42
CA ALA A 337 -4.39 6.29 8.47
C ALA A 337 -5.25 7.52 8.14
N GLU A 338 -5.41 7.88 6.87
CA GLU A 338 -6.13 9.08 6.45
C GLU A 338 -7.65 8.84 6.44
N GLY A 339 -8.11 7.66 6.02
CA GLY A 339 -9.50 7.22 6.19
C GLY A 339 -9.90 6.86 7.64
N ALA A 340 -8.93 6.51 8.49
CA ALA A 340 -9.16 6.27 9.92
C ALA A 340 -9.00 7.53 10.80
N GLY A 341 -8.32 8.57 10.29
CA GLY A 341 -8.00 9.81 11.00
C GLY A 341 -9.18 10.79 11.12
N GLU A 342 -10.16 10.72 10.23
CA GLU A 342 -11.37 11.54 10.34
C GLU A 342 -12.34 11.06 11.44
N ARG A 343 -12.21 9.82 11.94
CA ARG A 343 -13.06 9.30 13.03
C ARG A 343 -12.48 9.39 14.44
N THR A 344 -11.18 9.59 14.60
CA THR A 344 -10.59 9.81 15.93
C THR A 344 -10.83 11.23 16.43
N ARG A 345 -10.95 12.24 15.54
CA ARG A 345 -11.36 13.61 15.93
C ARG A 345 -12.81 13.71 16.40
N SER A 346 -13.70 12.79 15.97
CA SER A 346 -15.10 12.76 16.43
C SER A 346 -15.30 12.09 17.80
N PHE A 347 -14.29 11.39 18.34
CA PHE A 347 -14.37 10.77 19.67
C PHE A 347 -13.80 11.65 20.80
N ASP A 348 -13.07 12.72 20.47
CA ASP A 348 -12.39 13.59 21.45
C ASP A 348 -13.25 14.77 21.95
N HIS A 349 -14.55 14.79 21.64
CA HIS A 349 -15.48 15.85 22.05
C HIS A 349 -16.74 15.37 22.80
N ARG A 350 -16.73 14.18 23.39
CA ARG A 350 -17.73 13.80 24.40
C ARG A 350 -17.14 12.96 25.54
N GLN A 351 -16.56 13.62 26.53
CA GLN A 351 -17.17 13.88 27.84
C GLN A 351 -16.10 14.31 28.87
N PRO A 352 -16.37 15.32 29.72
CA PRO A 352 -15.52 15.63 30.86
C PRO A 352 -15.86 14.65 32.00
N ASP A 353 -14.85 13.99 32.54
CA ASP A 353 -15.00 13.18 33.76
C ASP A 353 -14.29 13.90 34.91
N SER A 354 -15.07 14.29 35.93
CA SER A 354 -14.66 14.21 37.33
C SER A 354 -15.77 14.80 38.21
N SER A 355 -16.54 13.94 38.87
CA SER A 355 -17.18 14.27 40.14
C SER A 355 -16.36 13.67 41.28
N PRO A 356 -16.17 14.43 42.37
CA PRO A 356 -16.36 13.81 43.67
C PRO A 356 -17.17 14.69 44.63
N ASP A 357 -18.06 14.01 45.36
CA ASP A 357 -18.62 14.31 46.67
C ASP A 357 -18.42 15.69 47.35
N ARG A 358 -19.56 16.16 47.92
CA ARG A 358 -19.73 17.12 49.02
C ARG A 358 -19.49 18.61 48.73
N LEU A 359 -20.60 19.33 48.62
CA LEU A 359 -20.96 20.37 49.60
C LEU A 359 -22.48 20.59 49.58
N ALA A 360 -23.19 19.66 50.23
CA ALA A 360 -24.46 19.98 50.84
C ALA A 360 -24.18 20.86 52.08
N GLN A 361 -23.96 22.16 51.87
CA GLN A 361 -24.28 23.22 52.84
C GLN A 361 -23.98 24.60 52.25
N GLN A 362 -24.84 25.05 51.34
CA GLN A 362 -25.18 26.47 51.30
C GLN A 362 -26.66 26.61 50.93
N ASN A 363 -27.46 26.50 51.99
CA ASN A 363 -28.72 27.18 52.22
C ASN A 363 -29.56 27.57 51.00
N SER A 364 -30.62 26.79 50.82
CA SER A 364 -32.01 27.24 50.83
C SER A 364 -32.41 28.42 49.92
N LEU A 365 -33.31 28.08 48.99
CA LEU A 365 -34.54 28.83 48.70
C LEU A 365 -34.39 30.28 48.21
N CYS A 366 -34.53 30.48 46.90
CA CYS A 366 -35.57 31.34 46.31
C CYS A 366 -35.53 31.22 44.77
N LYS A 367 -36.61 30.73 44.17
CA LYS A 367 -37.58 31.53 43.38
C LYS A 367 -36.96 32.08 42.09
N ALA A 368 -37.24 31.43 40.96
CA ALA A 368 -38.39 31.73 40.10
C ALA A 368 -38.25 33.09 39.39
N CYS A 369 -37.84 33.03 38.12
CA CYS A 369 -38.48 33.64 36.96
C CYS A 369 -38.07 32.85 35.72
#